data_AF-A0A7X6UGR8-F1
#
_entry.id   AF-A0A7X6UGR8-F1
#
_cell.length_a   1.000
_cell.length_b   1.000
_cell.length_c   1.000
_cell.angle_alpha   90.00
_cell.angle_beta   90.00
_cell.angle_gamma   90.00
#
_symmetry.space_group_name_H-M   'P 1'
#
loop_
_entity.id
_entity.type
_entity.pdbx_description
1 polymer ?
#
loop_
_entity_poly.entity_id
_entity_poly.type
_entity_poly.pdbx_seq_one_letter_code
_entity_poly.pdbx_strand_id
1 'polypeptide(L)'
;MSLDLIRYYFYMEDEAEIIRGLQSRLLEHNIVSRSFSSRDIEEFSSQNCFLHNASGKMKILIVRLLDSERSSAKNEDLLQNLEEASNLNSESLLGKVTIWAGYNEDYAKLKTVLGINRREAMQFKINGGSLYRLSFYWPRGHARYICVMSEKNAVNEMFLAGGLPLIEAGLLQLHLIVNLYKDRNSAIDKQSRELEMKLSVILHTDLVSKQGQSKLVDDLEDQLNELAKSYGITAGNKNVIQEGINLIKLQLEGVTRRIRMEKALLMSREEIDRMVEPFKLRLNQMVSTSSNLEISLKSHQAAINVVESKVDIMNSRQNIATQEKIKDLLELNSRMQKQSLIFQISAAAIEFIVIAYYSHSLWKNLSPGAYHAIPGWLQLIFVLLFSGNIVYCTHLIGEYIQDKKDEHVKKHLLISLIPLSVLLLVILVSSFLFGN
;
A
#
# COMPACT_ATOMS: atom_id res chain seq x y z
N MET A 1 53.13 -34.90 13.02
CA MET A 1 52.39 -33.70 12.62
C MET A 1 51.51 -33.36 13.78
N SER A 2 51.62 -32.14 14.31
CA SER A 2 50.83 -31.69 15.46
C SER A 2 49.77 -30.75 14.95
N LEU A 3 48.54 -31.26 14.80
CA LEU A 3 47.45 -30.52 14.19
C LEU A 3 46.32 -30.30 15.18
N ASP A 4 46.23 -29.06 15.66
CA ASP A 4 45.17 -28.65 16.58
C ASP A 4 43.85 -28.55 15.81
N LEU A 5 42.81 -29.14 16.38
CA LEU A 5 41.45 -29.06 15.87
C LEU A 5 40.65 -28.05 16.69
N ILE A 6 40.13 -27.02 16.03
CA ILE A 6 39.29 -26.01 16.65
C ILE A 6 37.93 -26.03 15.96
N ARG A 7 36.85 -26.08 16.75
CA ARG A 7 35.48 -26.12 16.27
C ARG A 7 34.62 -25.05 16.92
N TYR A 8 33.90 -24.29 16.10
CA TYR A 8 32.93 -23.31 16.56
C TYR A 8 31.53 -23.82 16.26
N TYR A 9 30.67 -23.80 17.27
CA TYR A 9 29.24 -24.08 17.14
C TYR A 9 28.47 -22.78 17.36
N PHE A 10 27.68 -22.39 16.37
CA PHE A 10 26.85 -21.19 16.40
C PHE A 10 25.39 -21.59 16.65
N TYR A 11 24.78 -21.04 17.70
CA TYR A 11 23.45 -21.43 18.14
C TYR A 11 22.67 -20.26 18.74
N MET A 12 21.36 -20.42 18.81
CA MET A 12 20.44 -19.51 19.51
C MET A 12 20.18 -19.97 20.94
N GLU A 13 19.66 -19.09 21.79
CA GLU A 13 19.35 -19.42 23.20
C GLU A 13 18.38 -20.62 23.32
N ASP A 14 17.47 -20.76 22.37
CA ASP A 14 16.48 -21.84 22.31
C ASP A 14 17.14 -23.24 22.16
N GLU A 15 18.37 -23.28 21.63
CA GLU A 15 19.14 -24.51 21.40
C GLU A 15 20.13 -24.80 22.56
N ALA A 16 20.10 -24.00 23.63
CA ALA A 16 21.07 -24.07 24.72
C ALA A 16 21.05 -25.42 25.45
N GLU A 17 19.91 -26.12 25.52
CA GLU A 17 19.81 -27.42 26.19
C GLU A 17 20.61 -28.52 25.47
N ILE A 18 20.58 -28.53 24.13
CA ILE A 18 21.36 -29.47 23.31
C ILE A 18 22.86 -29.19 23.50
N ILE A 19 23.24 -27.93 23.52
CA ILE A 19 24.63 -27.52 23.78
C ILE A 19 25.08 -27.90 25.20
N ARG A 20 24.22 -27.79 26.22
CA ARG A 20 24.53 -28.26 27.59
C ARG A 20 24.77 -29.77 27.63
N GLY A 21 24.03 -30.54 26.84
CA GLY A 21 24.27 -31.96 26.64
C GLY A 21 25.69 -32.23 26.10
N LEU A 22 26.11 -31.47 25.09
CA LEU A 22 27.46 -31.56 24.53
C LEU A 22 28.54 -31.14 25.54
N GLN A 23 28.35 -30.03 26.25
CA GLN A 23 29.28 -29.56 27.28
C GLN A 23 29.52 -30.60 28.37
N SER A 24 28.46 -31.26 28.84
CA SER A 24 28.56 -32.28 29.88
C SER A 24 29.46 -33.43 29.42
N ARG A 25 29.32 -33.86 28.18
CA ARG A 25 30.15 -34.92 27.59
C ARG A 25 31.57 -34.49 27.28
N LEU A 26 31.78 -33.22 26.92
CA LEU A 26 33.12 -32.64 26.78
C LEU A 26 33.86 -32.72 28.13
N LEU A 27 33.18 -32.37 29.23
CA LEU A 27 33.74 -32.48 30.59
C LEU A 27 34.06 -33.94 30.98
N GLU A 28 33.19 -34.90 30.64
CA GLU A 28 33.44 -36.34 30.85
C GLU A 28 34.71 -36.84 30.13
N HIS A 29 35.10 -36.20 29.03
CA HIS A 29 36.30 -36.53 28.26
C HIS A 29 37.53 -35.67 28.62
N ASN A 30 37.53 -35.05 29.82
CA ASN A 30 38.61 -34.19 30.33
C ASN A 30 38.88 -32.94 29.47
N ILE A 31 37.86 -32.43 28.75
CA ILE A 31 37.96 -31.17 28.01
C ILE A 31 37.45 -30.07 28.94
N VAL A 32 38.34 -29.19 29.38
CA VAL A 32 38.07 -28.27 30.49
C VAL A 32 37.30 -27.03 30.02
N SER A 33 36.29 -26.62 30.78
CA SER A 33 35.60 -25.33 30.57
C SER A 33 36.50 -24.18 30.99
N ARG A 34 36.65 -23.17 30.13
CA ARG A 34 37.43 -21.96 30.42
C ARG A 34 36.62 -20.70 30.19
N SER A 35 37.05 -19.61 30.83
CA SER A 35 36.46 -18.28 30.62
C SER A 35 37.28 -17.52 29.58
N PHE A 36 36.67 -16.55 28.88
CA PHE A 36 37.40 -15.71 27.93
C PHE A 36 38.12 -14.58 28.69
N SER A 37 39.23 -14.91 29.36
CA SER A 37 40.10 -13.94 30.06
C SER A 37 41.53 -14.01 29.52
N SER A 38 42.32 -12.94 29.65
CA SER A 38 43.69 -12.90 29.12
C SER A 38 44.61 -13.98 29.70
N ARG A 39 44.42 -14.39 30.97
CA ARG A 39 45.15 -15.52 31.58
C ARG A 39 44.71 -16.87 31.04
N ASP A 40 43.42 -17.03 30.76
CA ASP A 40 42.86 -18.27 30.23
C ASP A 40 43.28 -18.52 28.76
N ILE A 41 43.74 -17.50 28.03
CA ILE A 41 44.16 -17.63 26.62
C ILE A 41 45.54 -18.28 26.48
N GLU A 42 46.47 -18.02 27.41
CA GLU A 42 47.74 -18.75 27.46
C GLU A 42 47.47 -20.23 27.78
N GLU A 43 46.54 -20.50 28.69
CA GLU A 43 46.13 -21.87 29.03
C GLU A 43 45.32 -22.55 27.91
N PHE A 44 44.51 -21.80 27.14
CA PHE A 44 43.80 -22.27 25.94
C PHE A 44 44.74 -22.84 24.87
N SER A 45 46.02 -22.47 24.89
CA SER A 45 47.04 -22.96 23.96
C SER A 45 47.69 -24.29 24.38
N SER A 46 47.41 -24.74 25.62
CA SER A 46 48.17 -25.80 26.31
C SER A 46 47.37 -27.03 26.72
N GLN A 47 46.02 -26.97 26.74
CA GLN A 47 45.15 -28.10 27.07
C GLN A 47 43.90 -28.17 26.17
N ASN A 48 43.29 -29.36 26.11
CA ASN A 48 41.96 -29.54 25.51
C ASN A 48 40.93 -28.76 26.33
N CYS A 49 40.21 -27.85 25.70
CA CYS A 49 39.31 -26.96 26.41
C CYS A 49 38.16 -26.46 25.53
N PHE A 50 37.14 -25.91 26.18
CA PHE A 50 36.07 -25.19 25.51
C PHE A 50 35.78 -23.84 26.17
N LEU A 51 35.35 -22.88 25.34
CA LEU A 51 35.09 -21.49 25.69
C LEU A 51 33.72 -21.04 25.19
N HIS A 52 33.18 -20.02 25.84
CA HIS A 52 31.97 -19.33 25.41
C HIS A 52 32.26 -17.93 24.89
N ASN A 53 31.61 -17.60 23.78
CA ASN A 53 31.56 -16.25 23.25
C ASN A 53 30.12 -15.92 22.79
N ALA A 54 29.84 -14.65 22.54
CA ALA A 54 28.54 -14.20 22.08
C ALA A 54 28.68 -13.05 21.08
N SER A 55 27.82 -13.04 20.07
CA SER A 55 27.68 -11.93 19.13
C SER A 55 26.21 -11.54 18.99
N GLY A 56 25.78 -10.56 19.79
CA GLY A 56 24.38 -10.16 19.88
C GLY A 56 23.52 -11.29 20.47
N LYS A 57 22.52 -11.75 19.71
CA LYS A 57 21.63 -12.85 20.12
C LYS A 57 22.23 -14.25 19.88
N MET A 58 23.30 -14.33 19.11
CA MET A 58 23.93 -15.62 18.78
C MET A 58 24.99 -15.97 19.82
N LYS A 59 24.93 -17.21 20.31
CA LYS A 59 25.93 -17.80 21.20
C LYS A 59 26.91 -18.63 20.39
N ILE A 60 28.14 -18.70 20.90
CA ILE A 60 29.24 -19.41 20.26
C ILE A 60 29.89 -20.31 21.31
N LEU A 61 29.92 -21.60 21.04
CA LEU A 61 30.74 -22.57 21.78
C LEU A 61 31.98 -22.87 20.94
N ILE A 62 33.15 -22.68 21.54
CA ILE A 62 34.44 -22.90 20.89
C ILE A 62 35.08 -24.08 21.58
N VAL A 63 35.43 -25.13 20.84
CA VAL A 63 36.09 -26.33 21.37
C VAL A 63 37.45 -26.46 20.69
N ARG A 64 38.49 -26.68 21.48
CA ARG A 64 39.84 -26.97 20.98
C ARG A 64 40.32 -28.32 21.49
N LEU A 65 40.81 -29.13 20.56
CA LEU A 65 41.52 -30.37 20.82
C LEU A 65 42.95 -30.24 20.30
N LEU A 66 43.90 -30.37 21.20
CA LEU A 66 45.33 -30.43 20.89
C LEU A 66 45.68 -31.83 20.37
N ASP A 67 46.62 -31.87 19.43
CA ASP A 67 47.18 -33.13 18.97
C ASP A 67 48.24 -33.64 19.97
N SER A 68 47.92 -34.72 20.68
CA SER A 68 48.85 -35.47 21.50
C SER A 68 49.14 -36.81 20.82
N GLU A 69 50.14 -36.81 19.94
CA GLU A 69 50.71 -38.00 19.27
C GLU A 69 49.70 -38.88 18.48
N ARG A 70 48.46 -38.43 18.27
CA ARG A 70 47.35 -39.22 17.71
C ARG A 70 46.73 -38.44 16.56
N SER A 71 47.05 -38.88 15.34
CA SER A 71 46.47 -38.48 14.04
C SER A 71 45.18 -37.64 14.13
N SER A 72 45.21 -36.45 13.52
CA SER A 72 44.10 -35.48 13.40
C SER A 72 42.73 -36.08 13.06
N ALA A 73 42.67 -37.19 12.33
CA ALA A 73 41.43 -37.93 12.05
C ALA A 73 40.73 -38.42 13.33
N LYS A 74 41.49 -38.83 14.35
CA LYS A 74 40.95 -39.31 15.64
C LYS A 74 40.27 -38.21 16.45
N ASN A 75 40.77 -36.97 16.37
CA ASN A 75 40.16 -35.83 17.07
C ASN A 75 38.86 -35.40 16.38
N GLU A 76 38.78 -35.51 15.06
CA GLU A 76 37.55 -35.25 14.31
C GLU A 76 36.50 -36.34 14.58
N ASP A 77 36.90 -37.62 14.58
CA ASP A 77 36.03 -38.75 14.94
C ASP A 77 35.54 -38.65 16.38
N LEU A 78 36.41 -38.26 17.33
CA LEU A 78 36.03 -38.03 18.72
C LEU A 78 34.95 -36.96 18.83
N LEU A 79 35.14 -35.79 18.22
CA LEU A 79 34.13 -34.74 18.24
C LEU A 79 32.84 -35.18 17.54
N GLN A 80 32.92 -35.89 16.42
CA GLN A 80 31.74 -36.38 15.74
C GLN A 80 30.94 -37.36 16.62
N ASN A 81 31.61 -38.29 17.30
CA ASN A 81 30.95 -39.21 18.24
C ASN A 81 30.28 -38.45 19.40
N LEU A 82 30.92 -37.40 19.92
CA LEU A 82 30.34 -36.55 20.96
C LEU A 82 29.14 -35.73 20.47
N GLU A 83 29.21 -35.22 19.23
CA GLU A 83 28.11 -34.52 18.55
C GLU A 83 26.90 -35.47 18.38
N GLU A 84 27.11 -36.65 17.80
CA GLU A 84 26.06 -37.66 17.56
C GLU A 84 25.42 -38.12 18.87
N ALA A 85 26.24 -38.40 19.88
CA ALA A 85 25.74 -38.89 21.14
C ALA A 85 24.95 -37.81 21.89
N SER A 86 25.21 -36.52 21.64
CA SER A 86 24.46 -35.37 22.19
C SER A 86 23.20 -35.02 21.38
N ASN A 87 22.84 -35.79 20.35
CA ASN A 87 21.78 -35.46 19.38
C ASN A 87 21.99 -34.10 18.69
N LEU A 88 23.25 -33.66 18.54
CA LEU A 88 23.58 -32.40 17.89
C LEU A 88 23.58 -32.60 16.37
N ASN A 89 22.44 -32.29 15.74
CA ASN A 89 22.30 -32.38 14.30
C ASN A 89 22.71 -31.07 13.62
N SER A 90 23.11 -31.14 12.35
CA SER A 90 23.40 -29.93 11.55
C SER A 90 22.20 -28.99 11.40
N GLU A 91 20.98 -29.46 11.68
CA GLU A 91 19.75 -28.66 11.66
C GLU A 91 19.47 -27.94 12.99
N SER A 92 20.05 -28.40 14.10
CA SER A 92 19.87 -27.81 15.43
C SER A 92 20.89 -26.70 15.74
N LEU A 93 21.62 -26.25 14.72
CA LEU A 93 22.64 -25.22 14.81
C LEU A 93 22.47 -24.24 13.66
N LEU A 94 22.79 -22.97 13.91
CA LEU A 94 22.89 -21.97 12.85
C LEU A 94 24.08 -22.27 11.92
N GLY A 95 25.16 -22.82 12.49
CA GLY A 95 26.30 -23.26 11.71
C GLY A 95 27.45 -23.83 12.54
N LYS A 96 28.41 -24.40 11.83
CA LYS A 96 29.63 -25.01 12.38
C LYS A 96 30.87 -24.55 11.62
N VAL A 97 31.92 -24.15 12.31
CA VAL A 97 33.23 -23.86 11.69
C VAL A 97 34.24 -24.88 12.19
N THR A 98 35.01 -25.46 11.27
CA THR A 98 36.14 -26.33 11.61
C THR A 98 37.43 -25.70 11.12
N ILE A 99 38.41 -25.60 12.01
CA ILE A 99 39.76 -25.13 11.71
C ILE A 99 40.74 -26.21 12.10
N TRP A 100 41.62 -26.53 11.17
CA TRP A 100 42.80 -27.32 11.43
C TRP A 100 44.00 -26.38 11.47
N ALA A 101 44.63 -26.23 12.64
CA ALA A 101 45.77 -25.37 12.87
C ALA A 101 47.05 -26.19 12.95
N GLY A 102 47.96 -25.99 12.00
CA GLY A 102 49.27 -26.61 11.95
C GLY A 102 50.39 -25.60 12.22
N TYR A 103 51.42 -26.03 12.95
CA TYR A 103 52.58 -25.22 13.32
C TYR A 103 53.85 -25.75 12.66
N ASN A 104 54.60 -24.89 11.96
CA ASN A 104 55.77 -25.28 11.15
C ASN A 104 55.48 -26.32 10.06
N GLU A 105 54.23 -26.42 9.61
CA GLU A 105 53.82 -27.36 8.56
C GLU A 105 53.54 -26.64 7.24
N ASP A 106 53.67 -27.35 6.13
CA ASP A 106 53.36 -26.80 4.81
C ASP A 106 51.89 -27.07 4.45
N TYR A 107 51.21 -26.06 3.91
CA TYR A 107 49.82 -26.14 3.43
C TYR A 107 49.60 -27.32 2.47
N ALA A 108 50.55 -27.58 1.56
CA ALA A 108 50.42 -28.68 0.60
C ALA A 108 50.38 -30.05 1.29
N LYS A 109 51.16 -30.21 2.37
CA LYS A 109 51.19 -31.43 3.18
C LYS A 109 49.89 -31.59 3.98
N LEU A 110 49.42 -30.52 4.62
CA LEU A 110 48.16 -30.52 5.38
C LEU A 110 46.94 -30.82 4.50
N LYS A 111 46.89 -30.21 3.31
CA LYS A 111 45.83 -30.44 2.33
C LYS A 111 45.74 -31.90 1.90
N THR A 112 46.89 -32.55 1.73
CA THR A 112 47.00 -33.97 1.34
C THR A 112 46.55 -34.89 2.47
N VAL A 113 46.99 -34.62 3.70
CA VAL A 113 46.61 -35.40 4.90
C VAL A 113 45.11 -35.33 5.19
N LEU A 114 44.50 -34.17 4.97
CA LEU A 114 43.06 -33.96 5.20
C LEU A 114 42.18 -34.39 4.01
N GLY A 115 42.77 -34.88 2.91
CA GLY A 115 42.02 -35.33 1.72
C GLY A 115 41.20 -34.24 1.03
N ILE A 116 41.60 -32.96 1.17
CA ILE A 116 40.80 -31.83 0.68
C ILE A 116 41.13 -31.56 -0.79
N ASN A 117 40.28 -32.06 -1.69
CA ASN A 117 40.50 -31.98 -3.14
C ASN A 117 39.95 -30.69 -3.81
N ARG A 118 39.71 -29.61 -3.04
CA ARG A 118 39.13 -28.36 -3.57
C ARG A 118 40.19 -27.49 -4.26
N ARG A 119 39.83 -26.96 -5.44
CA ARG A 119 40.71 -26.16 -6.32
C ARG A 119 40.93 -24.72 -5.86
N GLU A 120 39.98 -24.10 -5.16
CA GLU A 120 40.07 -22.67 -4.81
C GLU A 120 39.87 -22.47 -3.31
N ALA A 121 40.97 -22.31 -2.59
CA ALA A 121 40.97 -21.82 -1.21
C ALA A 121 41.33 -20.34 -1.22
N MET A 122 40.59 -19.51 -0.49
CA MET A 122 40.95 -18.11 -0.33
C MET A 122 42.02 -18.02 0.76
N GLN A 123 43.20 -17.53 0.40
CA GLN A 123 44.30 -17.32 1.33
C GLN A 123 44.22 -15.91 1.92
N PHE A 124 44.35 -15.84 3.23
CA PHE A 124 44.50 -14.60 3.99
C PHE A 124 45.84 -14.64 4.71
N LYS A 125 46.55 -13.51 4.69
CA LYS A 125 47.78 -13.37 5.48
C LYS A 125 47.39 -13.12 6.93
N ILE A 126 48.01 -13.87 7.83
CA ILE A 126 47.93 -13.64 9.28
C ILE A 126 49.33 -13.35 9.83
N ASN A 127 49.42 -12.75 11.01
CA ASN A 127 50.70 -12.49 11.64
C ASN A 127 51.48 -13.81 11.84
N GLY A 128 52.65 -13.97 11.22
CA GLY A 128 53.43 -15.20 11.32
C GLY A 128 52.79 -16.45 10.68
N GLY A 129 51.91 -16.29 9.68
CA GLY A 129 51.26 -17.43 9.03
C GLY A 129 50.34 -17.11 7.84
N SER A 130 49.53 -18.09 7.45
CA SER A 130 48.46 -17.96 6.45
C SER A 130 47.22 -18.74 6.86
N LEU A 131 46.05 -18.15 6.67
CA LEU A 131 44.74 -18.76 6.89
C LEU A 131 44.08 -19.03 5.53
N TYR A 132 43.65 -20.27 5.30
CA TYR A 132 43.03 -20.70 4.07
C TYR A 132 41.57 -21.08 4.33
N ARG A 133 40.64 -20.36 3.72
CA ARG A 133 39.20 -20.70 3.72
C ARG A 133 38.89 -21.63 2.55
N LEU A 134 38.37 -22.82 2.85
CA LEU A 134 38.10 -23.87 1.86
C LEU A 134 36.68 -23.81 1.26
N SER A 135 35.82 -23.00 1.86
CA SER A 135 34.42 -22.85 1.46
C SER A 135 33.94 -21.44 1.74
N PHE A 136 33.56 -20.70 0.69
CA PHE A 136 33.06 -19.34 0.82
C PHE A 136 31.62 -19.30 1.35
N TYR A 137 30.72 -20.09 0.77
CA TYR A 137 29.30 -20.10 1.08
C TYR A 137 28.93 -21.28 1.95
N TRP A 138 29.17 -21.20 3.27
CA TRP A 138 28.72 -22.15 4.31
C TRP A 138 27.88 -23.34 3.80
N PRO A 139 28.47 -24.33 3.10
CA PRO A 139 27.68 -25.37 2.47
C PRO A 139 27.03 -26.19 3.58
N ARG A 140 25.69 -26.20 3.64
CA ARG A 140 24.92 -26.84 4.71
C ARG A 140 25.27 -26.29 6.11
N GLY A 141 25.52 -24.98 6.21
CA GLY A 141 25.84 -24.34 7.48
C GLY A 141 27.24 -24.67 8.02
N HIS A 142 28.14 -25.23 7.21
CA HIS A 142 29.50 -25.58 7.65
C HIS A 142 30.60 -24.78 6.92
N ALA A 143 31.55 -24.18 7.63
CA ALA A 143 32.75 -23.59 7.03
C ALA A 143 34.03 -24.30 7.50
N ARG A 144 35.01 -24.40 6.60
CA ARG A 144 36.27 -25.12 6.83
C ARG A 144 37.48 -24.26 6.56
N TYR A 145 38.46 -24.34 7.45
CA TYR A 145 39.67 -23.54 7.45
C TYR A 145 40.91 -24.40 7.69
N ILE A 146 42.00 -24.04 7.03
CA ILE A 146 43.35 -24.51 7.37
C ILE A 146 44.14 -23.30 7.81
N CYS A 147 44.67 -23.32 9.02
CA CYS A 147 45.55 -22.29 9.55
C CYS A 147 46.97 -22.85 9.59
N VAL A 148 47.90 -22.17 8.93
CA VAL A 148 49.33 -22.52 8.92
C VAL A 148 50.11 -21.41 9.59
N MET A 149 50.79 -21.72 10.67
CA MET A 149 51.57 -20.74 11.45
C MET A 149 53.00 -21.20 11.61
N SER A 150 53.95 -20.26 11.62
CA SER A 150 55.36 -20.57 11.91
C SER A 150 55.57 -20.88 13.39
N GLU A 151 54.85 -20.23 14.29
CA GLU A 151 54.97 -20.46 15.73
C GLU A 151 53.65 -20.18 16.46
N LYS A 152 53.52 -20.71 17.68
CA LYS A 152 52.43 -20.35 18.59
C LYS A 152 52.64 -18.93 19.09
N ASN A 153 51.82 -17.99 18.63
CA ASN A 153 51.84 -16.59 19.05
C ASN A 153 50.51 -16.23 19.74
N ALA A 154 50.59 -15.58 20.90
CA ALA A 154 49.43 -15.11 21.66
C ALA A 154 48.43 -14.30 20.81
N VAL A 155 48.91 -13.50 19.84
CA VAL A 155 48.04 -12.73 18.94
C VAL A 155 47.18 -13.64 18.05
N ASN A 156 47.76 -14.71 17.52
CA ASN A 156 47.03 -15.67 16.68
C ASN A 156 46.09 -16.55 17.52
N GLU A 157 46.50 -16.90 18.73
CA GLU A 157 45.67 -17.65 19.66
C GLU A 157 44.44 -16.83 20.11
N MET A 158 44.62 -15.54 20.41
CA MET A 158 43.51 -14.61 20.66
C MET A 158 42.58 -14.47 19.45
N PHE A 159 43.15 -14.47 18.25
CA PHE A 159 42.38 -14.42 17.02
C PHE A 159 41.57 -15.70 16.81
N LEU A 160 42.15 -16.89 16.99
CA LEU A 160 41.42 -18.15 16.86
C LEU A 160 40.37 -18.30 17.97
N ALA A 161 40.67 -17.96 19.22
CA ALA A 161 39.71 -18.10 20.32
C ALA A 161 38.62 -17.00 20.34
N GLY A 162 38.87 -15.83 19.76
CA GLY A 162 37.99 -14.66 19.91
C GLY A 162 37.64 -13.97 18.60
N GLY A 163 38.66 -13.52 17.86
CA GLY A 163 38.48 -12.71 16.66
C GLY A 163 37.76 -13.41 15.51
N LEU A 164 38.30 -14.55 15.06
CA LEU A 164 37.77 -15.35 13.96
C LEU A 164 36.35 -15.87 14.23
N PRO A 165 35.99 -16.42 15.41
CA PRO A 165 34.61 -16.77 15.73
C PRO A 165 33.64 -15.60 15.57
N LEU A 166 34.03 -14.39 15.98
CA LEU A 166 33.19 -13.19 15.87
C LEU A 166 33.08 -12.65 14.44
N ILE A 167 34.10 -12.86 13.60
CA ILE A 167 34.06 -12.55 12.17
C ILE A 167 33.15 -13.55 11.45
N GLU A 168 33.34 -14.86 11.67
CA GLU A 168 32.49 -15.89 11.08
C GLU A 168 31.04 -15.78 11.54
N ALA A 169 30.82 -15.40 12.80
CA ALA A 169 29.49 -15.07 13.31
C ALA A 169 28.79 -13.99 12.48
N GLY A 170 29.50 -12.91 12.18
CA GLY A 170 28.96 -11.81 11.39
C GLY A 170 28.68 -12.22 9.94
N LEU A 171 29.56 -13.03 9.34
CA LEU A 171 29.37 -13.57 7.99
C LEU A 171 28.23 -14.58 7.91
N LEU A 172 28.06 -15.42 8.93
CA LEU A 172 26.95 -16.36 9.03
C LEU A 172 25.63 -15.61 9.10
N GLN A 173 25.53 -14.60 9.97
CA GLN A 173 24.36 -13.72 10.05
C GLN A 173 24.07 -13.04 8.70
N LEU A 174 25.10 -12.53 8.03
CA LEU A 174 24.95 -11.92 6.71
C LEU A 174 24.46 -12.91 5.66
N HIS A 175 24.95 -14.16 5.69
CA HIS A 175 24.51 -15.24 4.82
C HIS A 175 23.05 -15.62 5.07
N LEU A 176 22.64 -15.76 6.34
CA LEU A 176 21.26 -16.05 6.72
C LEU A 176 20.30 -14.94 6.27
N ILE A 177 20.65 -13.67 6.51
CA ILE A 177 19.87 -12.51 6.06
C ILE A 177 19.75 -12.51 4.53
N VAL A 178 20.86 -12.69 3.81
CA VAL A 178 20.85 -12.71 2.34
C VAL A 178 19.99 -13.84 1.80
N ASN A 179 20.04 -15.04 2.38
CA ASN A 179 19.20 -16.16 1.95
C ASN A 179 17.72 -15.91 2.24
N LEU A 180 17.38 -15.39 3.44
CA LEU A 180 16.00 -15.02 3.78
C LEU A 180 15.40 -14.03 2.78
N TYR A 181 16.18 -12.98 2.45
CA TYR A 181 15.74 -11.99 1.47
C TYR A 181 15.85 -12.48 0.03
N LYS A 182 16.61 -13.55 -0.24
CA LYS A 182 16.63 -14.18 -1.56
C LYS A 182 15.29 -14.79 -1.92
N ASP A 183 14.75 -15.58 -1.01
CA ASP A 183 13.48 -16.27 -1.23
C ASP A 183 12.33 -15.26 -1.28
N ARG A 184 12.36 -14.26 -0.38
CA ARG A 184 11.40 -13.15 -0.39
C ARG A 184 11.48 -12.32 -1.67
N ASN A 185 12.67 -11.99 -2.17
CA ASN A 185 12.81 -11.22 -3.41
C ASN A 185 12.22 -11.98 -4.60
N SER A 186 12.46 -13.29 -4.69
CA SER A 186 11.87 -14.10 -5.76
C SER A 186 10.34 -14.14 -5.71
N ALA A 187 9.76 -14.18 -4.51
CA ALA A 187 8.31 -14.12 -4.33
C ALA A 187 7.75 -12.74 -4.73
N ILE A 188 8.43 -11.67 -4.31
CA ILE A 188 8.08 -10.28 -4.63
C ILE A 188 8.19 -10.02 -6.14
N ASP A 189 9.24 -10.49 -6.80
CA ASP A 189 9.42 -10.35 -8.25
C ASP A 189 8.27 -11.04 -9.01
N LYS A 190 7.84 -12.23 -8.55
CA LYS A 190 6.69 -12.93 -9.13
C LYS A 190 5.39 -12.14 -8.93
N GLN A 191 5.12 -11.68 -7.71
CA GLN A 191 3.94 -10.87 -7.41
C GLN A 191 3.93 -9.56 -8.21
N SER A 192 5.06 -8.87 -8.32
CA SER A 192 5.17 -7.63 -9.10
C SER A 192 4.77 -7.84 -10.56
N ARG A 193 5.21 -8.94 -11.18
CA ARG A 193 4.81 -9.28 -12.57
C ARG A 193 3.31 -9.57 -12.67
N GLU A 194 2.73 -10.26 -11.70
CA GLU A 194 1.29 -10.52 -11.67
C GLU A 194 0.49 -9.22 -11.56
N LEU A 195 0.93 -8.28 -10.72
CA LEU A 195 0.31 -6.95 -10.59
C LEU A 195 0.47 -6.11 -11.85
N GLU A 196 1.64 -6.14 -12.51
CA GLU A 196 1.86 -5.47 -13.79
C GLU A 196 0.98 -6.02 -14.91
N MET A 197 0.77 -7.33 -14.98
CA MET A 197 -0.17 -7.93 -15.93
C MET A 197 -1.60 -7.46 -15.66
N LYS A 198 -2.04 -7.43 -14.39
CA LYS A 198 -3.36 -6.89 -14.01
C LYS A 198 -3.52 -5.43 -14.40
N LEU A 199 -2.51 -4.60 -14.10
CA LEU A 199 -2.46 -3.20 -14.49
C LEU A 199 -2.63 -3.05 -16.01
N SER A 200 -1.92 -3.86 -16.80
CA SER A 200 -2.05 -3.85 -18.26
C SER A 200 -3.45 -4.23 -18.74
N VAL A 201 -4.09 -5.22 -18.11
CA VAL A 201 -5.47 -5.63 -18.45
C VAL A 201 -6.45 -4.50 -18.15
N ILE A 202 -6.34 -3.85 -16.99
CA ILE A 202 -7.20 -2.73 -16.61
C ILE A 202 -7.06 -1.58 -17.61
N LEU A 203 -5.82 -1.25 -17.99
CA LEU A 203 -5.55 -0.20 -18.99
C LEU A 203 -6.06 -0.54 -20.41
N HIS A 204 -6.20 -1.82 -20.77
CA HIS A 204 -6.62 -2.27 -22.11
C HIS A 204 -8.08 -2.65 -22.25
N THR A 205 -8.76 -3.05 -21.17
CA THR A 205 -10.18 -3.44 -21.18
C THR A 205 -11.08 -2.27 -21.64
N ASP A 206 -10.60 -1.04 -21.47
CA ASP A 206 -11.30 0.20 -21.81
C ASP A 206 -11.34 0.58 -23.31
N LEU A 207 -10.80 -0.23 -24.22
CA LEU A 207 -10.86 0.06 -25.66
C LEU A 207 -12.14 -0.44 -26.35
N VAL A 208 -12.97 -1.28 -25.70
CA VAL A 208 -13.95 -2.11 -26.44
C VAL A 208 -15.41 -2.09 -25.94
N SER A 209 -15.75 -1.64 -24.72
CA SER A 209 -17.10 -1.87 -24.18
C SER A 209 -18.11 -0.73 -24.46
N LYS A 210 -19.02 -0.97 -25.42
CA LYS A 210 -20.32 -0.26 -25.55
C LYS A 210 -21.36 -0.83 -24.56
N GLN A 211 -21.09 -0.80 -23.26
CA GLN A 211 -22.06 -1.24 -22.24
C GLN A 211 -22.79 -0.05 -21.58
N GLY A 212 -23.98 -0.30 -21.03
CA GLY A 212 -24.83 0.74 -20.44
C GLY A 212 -24.16 1.52 -19.31
N GLN A 213 -24.43 2.82 -19.25
CA GLN A 213 -23.70 3.80 -18.42
C GLN A 213 -23.56 3.42 -16.93
N SER A 214 -24.55 2.76 -16.32
CA SER A 214 -24.50 2.36 -14.90
C SER A 214 -23.49 1.24 -14.64
N LYS A 215 -23.44 0.21 -15.49
CA LYS A 215 -22.47 -0.90 -15.32
C LYS A 215 -21.03 -0.42 -15.48
N LEU A 216 -20.83 0.60 -16.31
CA LEU A 216 -19.52 1.13 -16.62
C LEU A 216 -18.94 1.97 -15.45
N VAL A 217 -19.78 2.55 -14.58
CA VAL A 217 -19.32 3.20 -13.34
C VAL A 217 -18.91 2.15 -12.31
N ASP A 218 -19.75 1.13 -12.10
CA ASP A 218 -19.46 0.02 -11.18
C ASP A 218 -18.16 -0.72 -11.59
N ASP A 219 -17.98 -0.98 -12.90
CA ASP A 219 -16.76 -1.59 -13.43
C ASP A 219 -15.51 -0.71 -13.19
N LEU A 220 -15.61 0.62 -13.28
CA LEU A 220 -14.50 1.53 -13.02
C LEU A 220 -14.18 1.62 -11.52
N GLU A 221 -15.18 1.58 -10.64
CA GLU A 221 -14.97 1.51 -9.19
C GLU A 221 -14.29 0.20 -8.79
N ASP A 222 -14.68 -0.93 -9.38
CA ASP A 222 -14.03 -2.23 -9.18
C ASP A 222 -12.57 -2.21 -9.67
N GLN A 223 -12.31 -1.62 -10.82
CA GLN A 223 -10.95 -1.41 -11.33
C GLN A 223 -10.12 -0.52 -10.39
N LEU A 224 -10.70 0.56 -9.85
CA LEU A 224 -10.05 1.45 -8.91
C LEU A 224 -9.70 0.73 -7.61
N ASN A 225 -10.61 -0.09 -7.08
CA ASN A 225 -10.37 -0.92 -5.90
C ASN A 225 -9.24 -1.94 -6.12
N GLU A 226 -9.20 -2.62 -7.28
CA GLU A 226 -8.13 -3.57 -7.59
C GLU A 226 -6.78 -2.86 -7.80
N LEU A 227 -6.76 -1.67 -8.41
CA LEU A 227 -5.55 -0.85 -8.54
C LEU A 227 -5.04 -0.36 -7.19
N ALA A 228 -5.92 0.12 -6.30
CA ALA A 228 -5.56 0.54 -4.95
C ALA A 228 -4.99 -0.61 -4.12
N LYS A 229 -5.58 -1.80 -4.23
CA LYS A 229 -5.06 -3.02 -3.62
C LYS A 229 -3.68 -3.40 -4.15
N SER A 230 -3.50 -3.35 -5.48
CA SER A 230 -2.22 -3.64 -6.14
C SER A 230 -1.13 -2.64 -5.75
N TYR A 231 -1.48 -1.36 -5.61
CA TYR A 231 -0.61 -0.32 -5.07
C TYR A 231 -0.20 -0.64 -3.61
N GLY A 232 -1.16 -0.99 -2.75
CA GLY A 232 -0.90 -1.35 -1.36
C GLY A 232 0.06 -2.54 -1.21
N ILE A 233 -0.14 -3.59 -2.01
CA ILE A 233 0.76 -4.76 -2.04
C ILE A 233 2.16 -4.36 -2.51
N THR A 234 2.26 -3.57 -3.58
CA THR A 234 3.55 -3.09 -4.12
C THR A 234 4.30 -2.23 -3.09
N ALA A 235 3.59 -1.37 -2.36
CA ALA A 235 4.16 -0.52 -1.30
C ALA A 235 4.66 -1.37 -0.12
N GLY A 236 3.88 -2.37 0.29
CA GLY A 236 4.29 -3.35 1.30
C GLY A 236 5.56 -4.10 0.89
N ASN A 237 5.60 -4.60 -0.34
CA ASN A 237 6.76 -5.29 -0.90
C ASN A 237 8.00 -4.38 -0.94
N LYS A 238 7.85 -3.11 -1.33
CA LYS A 238 8.95 -2.13 -1.31
C LYS A 238 9.51 -1.94 0.11
N ASN A 239 8.65 -1.81 1.11
CA ASN A 239 9.07 -1.64 2.50
C ASN A 239 9.87 -2.86 3.01
N VAL A 240 9.41 -4.07 2.72
CA VAL A 240 10.13 -5.31 3.09
C VAL A 240 11.51 -5.37 2.44
N ILE A 241 11.62 -5.04 1.14
CA ILE A 241 12.92 -4.99 0.47
C ILE A 241 13.82 -3.92 1.06
N GLN A 242 13.28 -2.74 1.37
CA GLN A 242 14.04 -1.64 1.95
C GLN A 242 14.58 -1.97 3.35
N GLU A 243 13.80 -2.66 4.17
CA GLU A 243 14.24 -3.19 5.46
C GLU A 243 15.43 -4.16 5.27
N GLY A 244 15.32 -5.10 4.33
CA GLY A 244 16.40 -6.03 4.00
C GLY A 244 17.68 -5.35 3.51
N ILE A 245 17.55 -4.33 2.65
CA ILE A 245 18.67 -3.49 2.20
C ILE A 245 19.38 -2.85 3.39
N ASN A 246 18.64 -2.26 4.31
CA ASN A 246 19.19 -1.58 5.48
C ASN A 246 19.90 -2.57 6.42
N LEU A 247 19.30 -3.74 6.67
CA LEU A 247 19.90 -4.79 7.51
C LEU A 247 21.20 -5.34 6.90
N ILE A 248 21.21 -5.63 5.60
CA ILE A 248 22.41 -6.13 4.91
C ILE A 248 23.51 -5.07 4.94
N LYS A 249 23.20 -3.79 4.65
CA LYS A 249 24.19 -2.68 4.71
C LYS A 249 24.83 -2.55 6.09
N LEU A 250 24.02 -2.46 7.13
CA LEU A 250 24.49 -2.32 8.50
C LEU A 250 25.42 -3.49 8.90
N GLN A 251 25.00 -4.72 8.58
CA GLN A 251 25.78 -5.91 8.91
C GLN A 251 27.07 -6.01 8.10
N LEU A 252 27.03 -5.65 6.81
CA LEU A 252 28.19 -5.62 5.93
C LEU A 252 29.24 -4.63 6.44
N GLU A 253 28.82 -3.43 6.83
CA GLU A 253 29.70 -2.42 7.44
C GLU A 253 30.28 -2.92 8.77
N GLY A 254 29.46 -3.54 9.61
CA GLY A 254 29.88 -4.13 10.88
C GLY A 254 30.96 -5.20 10.71
N VAL A 255 30.76 -6.14 9.78
CA VAL A 255 31.73 -7.20 9.46
C VAL A 255 33.01 -6.61 8.88
N THR A 256 32.89 -5.69 7.92
CA THR A 256 34.05 -5.03 7.29
C THR A 256 34.89 -4.28 8.33
N ARG A 257 34.24 -3.56 9.24
CA ARG A 257 34.91 -2.85 10.34
C ARG A 257 35.62 -3.81 11.28
N ARG A 258 34.98 -4.93 11.65
CA ARG A 258 35.61 -5.95 12.53
C ARG A 258 36.86 -6.55 11.89
N ILE A 259 36.79 -6.93 10.62
CA ILE A 259 37.95 -7.46 9.89
C ILE A 259 39.10 -6.45 9.88
N ARG A 260 38.82 -5.15 9.68
CA ARG A 260 39.84 -4.09 9.68
C ARG A 260 40.46 -3.81 11.05
N MET A 261 39.74 -4.06 12.13
CA MET A 261 40.22 -3.82 13.49
C MET A 261 40.99 -5.02 14.08
N GLU A 262 40.92 -6.17 13.42
CA GLU A 262 41.56 -7.40 13.88
C GLU A 262 43.07 -7.36 13.65
N LYS A 263 43.85 -7.48 14.73
CA LYS A 263 45.31 -7.28 14.69
C LYS A 263 46.04 -8.47 14.07
N ALA A 264 45.47 -9.66 14.16
CA ALA A 264 46.08 -10.87 13.60
C ALA A 264 45.93 -10.97 12.08
N LEU A 265 44.93 -10.30 11.49
CA LEU A 265 44.66 -10.34 10.05
C LEU A 265 45.42 -9.22 9.33
N LEU A 266 46.31 -9.61 8.42
CA LEU A 266 47.08 -8.70 7.57
C LEU A 266 46.45 -8.64 6.17
N MET A 267 45.16 -8.30 6.12
CA MET A 267 44.40 -8.28 4.87
C MET A 267 44.47 -6.91 4.19
N SER A 268 44.69 -6.91 2.89
CA SER A 268 44.57 -5.70 2.06
C SER A 268 43.09 -5.32 1.89
N ARG A 269 42.83 -4.08 1.47
CA ARG A 269 41.45 -3.61 1.22
C ARG A 269 40.78 -4.44 0.12
N GLU A 270 41.54 -4.82 -0.90
CA GLU A 270 41.08 -5.64 -2.02
C GLU A 270 40.69 -7.05 -1.57
N GLU A 271 41.42 -7.64 -0.63
CA GLU A 271 41.10 -8.96 -0.07
C GLU A 271 39.82 -8.94 0.76
N ILE A 272 39.62 -7.89 1.56
CA ILE A 272 38.37 -7.67 2.30
C ILE A 272 37.22 -7.48 1.31
N ASP A 273 37.41 -6.66 0.27
CA ASP A 273 36.38 -6.41 -0.73
C ASP A 273 35.99 -7.70 -1.48
N ARG A 274 36.95 -8.55 -1.86
CA ARG A 274 36.68 -9.89 -2.42
C ARG A 274 35.89 -10.78 -1.47
N MET A 275 36.17 -10.72 -0.16
CA MET A 275 35.50 -11.51 0.86
C MET A 275 34.04 -11.07 1.10
N VAL A 276 33.72 -9.81 0.86
CA VAL A 276 32.35 -9.30 1.04
C VAL A 276 31.58 -9.14 -0.28
N GLU A 277 32.25 -9.34 -1.42
CA GLU A 277 31.70 -9.08 -2.76
C GLU A 277 30.38 -9.80 -3.05
N PRO A 278 30.19 -11.09 -2.72
CA PRO A 278 28.93 -11.77 -3.01
C PRO A 278 27.73 -11.16 -2.28
N PHE A 279 27.95 -10.59 -1.11
CA PHE A 279 26.92 -9.89 -0.36
C PHE A 279 26.63 -8.50 -0.95
N LYS A 280 27.66 -7.80 -1.44
CA LYS A 280 27.50 -6.54 -2.20
C LYS A 280 26.72 -6.75 -3.49
N LEU A 281 27.04 -7.80 -4.25
CA LEU A 281 26.30 -8.15 -5.47
C LEU A 281 24.82 -8.40 -5.17
N ARG A 282 24.51 -9.14 -4.11
CA ARG A 282 23.12 -9.37 -3.70
C ARG A 282 22.43 -8.07 -3.26
N LEU A 283 23.11 -7.24 -2.48
CA LEU A 283 22.59 -5.94 -2.06
C LEU A 283 22.23 -5.08 -3.28
N ASN A 284 23.09 -5.03 -4.29
CA ASN A 284 22.83 -4.29 -5.53
C ASN A 284 21.60 -4.83 -6.28
N GLN A 285 21.40 -6.15 -6.31
CA GLN A 285 20.19 -6.76 -6.87
C GLN A 285 18.93 -6.30 -6.13
N MET A 286 18.95 -6.30 -4.80
CA MET A 286 17.80 -5.83 -3.99
C MET A 286 17.53 -4.34 -4.19
N VAL A 287 18.58 -3.51 -4.28
CA VAL A 287 18.44 -2.08 -4.61
C VAL A 287 17.79 -1.90 -5.97
N SER A 288 18.17 -2.70 -6.97
CA SER A 288 17.53 -2.69 -8.28
C SER A 288 16.05 -3.10 -8.21
N THR A 289 15.71 -4.17 -7.49
CA THR A 289 14.30 -4.57 -7.28
C THR A 289 13.50 -3.46 -6.59
N SER A 290 14.05 -2.81 -5.56
CA SER A 290 13.41 -1.67 -4.88
C SER A 290 13.12 -0.51 -5.84
N SER A 291 14.07 -0.19 -6.73
CA SER A 291 13.88 0.82 -7.77
C SER A 291 12.78 0.45 -8.76
N ASN A 292 12.70 -0.83 -9.15
CA ASN A 292 11.64 -1.30 -10.06
C ASN A 292 10.26 -1.22 -9.39
N LEU A 293 10.15 -1.60 -8.12
CA LEU A 293 8.91 -1.45 -7.35
C LEU A 293 8.49 0.02 -7.22
N GLU A 294 9.44 0.96 -7.12
CA GLU A 294 9.11 2.38 -7.15
C GLU A 294 8.53 2.84 -8.47
N ILE A 295 9.07 2.36 -9.59
CA ILE A 295 8.52 2.64 -10.91
C ILE A 295 7.10 2.05 -11.00
N SER A 296 6.91 0.81 -10.55
CA SER A 296 5.61 0.14 -10.51
C SER A 296 4.59 0.92 -9.66
N LEU A 297 4.99 1.46 -8.49
CA LEU A 297 4.13 2.32 -7.68
C LEU A 297 3.69 3.59 -8.42
N LYS A 298 4.62 4.24 -9.14
CA LYS A 298 4.28 5.42 -9.95
C LYS A 298 3.32 5.07 -11.09
N SER A 299 3.49 3.91 -11.71
CA SER A 299 2.58 3.40 -12.75
C SER A 299 1.18 3.10 -12.20
N HIS A 300 1.08 2.45 -11.04
CA HIS A 300 -0.21 2.22 -10.38
C HIS A 300 -0.89 3.53 -9.96
N GLN A 301 -0.14 4.48 -9.40
CA GLN A 301 -0.68 5.80 -9.06
C GLN A 301 -1.21 6.53 -10.29
N ALA A 302 -0.46 6.51 -11.39
CA ALA A 302 -0.89 7.14 -12.63
C ALA A 302 -2.18 6.49 -13.17
N ALA A 303 -2.29 5.17 -13.11
CA ALA A 303 -3.50 4.46 -13.51
C ALA A 303 -4.70 4.77 -12.61
N ILE A 304 -4.50 4.85 -11.28
CA ILE A 304 -5.54 5.27 -10.32
C ILE A 304 -6.05 6.67 -10.71
N ASN A 305 -5.16 7.63 -10.89
CA ASN A 305 -5.55 9.00 -11.27
C ASN A 305 -6.32 9.04 -12.59
N VAL A 306 -5.99 8.19 -13.56
CA VAL A 306 -6.70 8.08 -14.84
C VAL A 306 -8.12 7.52 -14.63
N VAL A 307 -8.26 6.48 -13.81
CA VAL A 307 -9.57 5.88 -13.51
C VAL A 307 -10.45 6.84 -12.70
N GLU A 308 -9.89 7.51 -11.69
CA GLU A 308 -10.58 8.57 -10.94
C GLU A 308 -11.09 9.68 -11.87
N SER A 309 -10.23 10.18 -12.76
CA SER A 309 -10.63 11.20 -13.73
C SER A 309 -11.76 10.72 -14.66
N LYS A 310 -11.78 9.43 -15.03
CA LYS A 310 -12.88 8.86 -15.83
C LYS A 310 -14.18 8.80 -15.05
N VAL A 311 -14.15 8.39 -13.78
CA VAL A 311 -15.32 8.40 -12.89
C VAL A 311 -15.88 9.82 -12.78
N ASP A 312 -15.02 10.82 -12.58
CA ASP A 312 -15.44 12.23 -12.52
C ASP A 312 -16.07 12.72 -13.83
N ILE A 313 -15.48 12.38 -14.97
CA ILE A 313 -16.04 12.72 -16.30
C ILE A 313 -17.41 12.07 -16.49
N MET A 314 -17.58 10.81 -16.08
CA MET A 314 -18.86 10.12 -16.17
C MET A 314 -19.93 10.75 -15.29
N ASN A 315 -19.60 11.05 -14.04
CA ASN A 315 -20.49 11.74 -13.11
C ASN A 315 -20.89 13.12 -13.65
N SER A 316 -19.95 13.86 -14.22
CA SER A 316 -20.22 15.15 -14.89
C SER A 316 -21.17 15.00 -16.08
N ARG A 317 -20.94 14.01 -16.96
CA ARG A 317 -21.84 13.71 -18.09
C ARG A 317 -23.26 13.36 -17.62
N GLN A 318 -23.39 12.58 -16.56
CA GLN A 318 -24.68 12.24 -15.97
C GLN A 318 -25.41 13.47 -15.41
N ASN A 319 -24.68 14.37 -14.74
CA ASN A 319 -25.24 15.62 -14.24
C ASN A 319 -25.71 16.53 -15.38
N ILE A 320 -24.92 16.67 -16.46
CA ILE A 320 -25.30 17.45 -17.64
C ILE A 320 -26.56 16.88 -18.30
N ALA A 321 -26.62 15.57 -18.53
CA ALA A 321 -27.79 14.92 -19.11
C ALA A 321 -29.05 15.11 -18.25
N THR A 322 -28.89 15.17 -16.93
CA THR A 322 -29.99 15.45 -16.00
C THR A 322 -30.42 16.91 -16.06
N GLN A 323 -29.47 17.86 -16.12
CA GLN A 323 -29.77 19.28 -16.28
C GLN A 323 -30.47 19.58 -17.61
N GLU A 324 -30.08 18.91 -18.69
CA GLU A 324 -30.74 19.04 -20.00
C GLU A 324 -32.21 18.60 -19.92
N LYS A 325 -32.49 17.45 -19.30
CA LYS A 325 -33.88 17.01 -19.05
C LYS A 325 -34.66 17.99 -18.18
N ILE A 326 -34.04 18.56 -17.14
CA ILE A 326 -34.68 19.57 -16.30
C ILE A 326 -34.98 20.83 -17.10
N LYS A 327 -34.04 21.28 -17.94
CA LYS A 327 -34.23 22.42 -18.83
C LYS A 327 -35.39 22.17 -19.80
N ASP A 328 -35.46 20.99 -20.39
CA ASP A 328 -36.55 20.60 -21.28
C ASP A 328 -37.90 20.60 -20.57
N LEU A 329 -37.96 20.09 -19.33
CA LEU A 329 -39.17 20.13 -18.49
C LEU A 329 -39.57 21.56 -18.12
N LEU A 330 -38.62 22.43 -17.79
CA LEU A 330 -38.86 23.84 -17.51
C LEU A 330 -39.36 24.58 -18.74
N GLU A 331 -38.78 24.31 -19.91
CA GLU A 331 -39.22 24.90 -21.17
C GLU A 331 -40.63 24.43 -21.55
N LEU A 332 -40.91 23.14 -21.39
CA LEU A 332 -42.24 22.58 -21.60
C LEU A 332 -43.27 23.18 -20.63
N ASN A 333 -42.94 23.32 -19.36
CA ASN A 333 -43.79 23.97 -18.37
C ASN A 333 -44.05 25.44 -18.72
N SER A 334 -43.02 26.17 -19.15
CA SER A 334 -43.17 27.57 -19.62
C SER A 334 -44.08 27.67 -20.85
N ARG A 335 -43.94 26.75 -21.81
CA ARG A 335 -44.83 26.68 -22.98
C ARG A 335 -46.27 26.38 -22.56
N MET A 336 -46.48 25.43 -21.64
CA MET A 336 -47.80 25.13 -21.08
C MET A 336 -48.41 26.33 -20.35
N GLN A 337 -47.64 27.06 -19.55
CA GLN A 337 -48.12 28.27 -18.87
C GLN A 337 -48.52 29.36 -19.87
N LYS A 338 -47.71 29.62 -20.91
CA LYS A 338 -48.06 30.58 -21.97
C LYS A 338 -49.34 30.18 -22.69
N GLN A 339 -49.49 28.89 -23.01
CA GLN A 339 -50.69 28.38 -23.66
C GLN A 339 -51.93 28.47 -22.73
N SER A 340 -51.78 28.17 -21.45
CA SER A 340 -52.83 28.34 -20.44
C SER A 340 -53.27 29.79 -20.32
N LEU A 341 -52.34 30.74 -20.32
CA LEU A 341 -52.64 32.17 -20.30
C LEU A 341 -53.45 32.59 -21.54
N ILE A 342 -53.07 32.12 -22.73
CA ILE A 342 -53.80 32.37 -23.98
C ILE A 342 -55.24 31.84 -23.88
N PHE A 343 -55.43 30.63 -23.33
CA PHE A 343 -56.78 30.07 -23.15
C PHE A 343 -57.60 30.89 -22.14
N GLN A 344 -57.01 31.34 -21.04
CA GLN A 344 -57.68 32.15 -20.04
C GLN A 344 -58.14 33.51 -20.61
N ILE A 345 -57.25 34.19 -21.36
CA ILE A 345 -57.58 35.45 -22.05
C ILE A 345 -58.69 35.22 -23.08
N SER A 346 -58.61 34.12 -23.84
CA SER A 346 -59.61 33.78 -24.85
C SER A 346 -60.98 33.51 -24.22
N ALA A 347 -61.02 32.79 -23.10
CA ALA A 347 -62.25 32.54 -22.34
C ALA A 347 -62.86 33.85 -21.80
N ALA A 348 -62.04 34.72 -21.20
CA ALA A 348 -62.48 36.03 -20.71
C ALA A 348 -63.05 36.92 -21.83
N ALA A 349 -62.46 36.87 -23.03
CA ALA A 349 -62.96 37.60 -24.20
C ALA A 349 -64.32 37.08 -24.68
N ILE A 350 -64.52 35.76 -24.71
CA ILE A 350 -65.82 35.15 -25.05
C ILE A 350 -66.87 35.55 -24.01
N GLU A 351 -66.53 35.44 -22.73
CA GLU A 351 -67.41 35.81 -21.62
C GLU A 351 -67.85 37.29 -21.73
N PHE A 352 -66.93 38.19 -22.04
CA PHE A 352 -67.21 39.61 -22.28
C PHE A 352 -68.20 39.84 -23.42
N ILE A 353 -68.01 39.17 -24.56
CA ILE A 353 -68.89 39.33 -25.72
C ILE A 353 -70.30 38.83 -25.40
N VAL A 354 -70.40 37.65 -24.76
CA VAL A 354 -71.67 37.03 -24.39
C VAL A 354 -72.43 37.93 -23.40
N ILE A 355 -71.77 38.41 -22.35
CA ILE A 355 -72.39 39.28 -21.34
C ILE A 355 -72.79 40.62 -21.95
N ALA A 356 -71.96 41.22 -22.82
CA ALA A 356 -72.31 42.47 -23.48
C ALA A 356 -73.57 42.32 -24.35
N TYR A 357 -73.65 41.24 -25.14
CA TYR A 357 -74.81 40.94 -25.97
C TYR A 357 -76.09 40.75 -25.14
N TYR A 358 -76.02 39.92 -24.09
CA TYR A 358 -77.18 39.68 -23.24
C TYR A 358 -77.55 40.92 -22.41
N SER A 359 -76.59 41.70 -21.92
CA SER A 359 -76.86 42.93 -21.17
C SER A 359 -77.57 43.98 -22.03
N HIS A 360 -77.14 44.13 -23.28
CA HIS A 360 -77.79 45.02 -24.25
C HIS A 360 -79.23 44.57 -24.55
N SER A 361 -79.43 43.27 -24.79
CA SER A 361 -80.75 42.68 -25.03
C SER A 361 -81.68 42.80 -23.82
N LEU A 362 -81.15 42.55 -22.62
CA LEU A 362 -81.87 42.61 -21.36
C LEU A 362 -82.35 44.03 -21.05
N TRP A 363 -81.51 45.04 -21.25
CA TRP A 363 -81.92 46.45 -21.09
C TRP A 363 -83.03 46.84 -22.07
N LYS A 364 -82.90 46.45 -23.34
CA LYS A 364 -83.93 46.70 -24.36
C LYS A 364 -85.29 46.11 -23.97
N ASN A 365 -85.31 44.95 -23.33
CA ASN A 365 -86.54 44.25 -22.96
C ASN A 365 -87.15 44.68 -21.63
N LEU A 366 -86.33 45.09 -20.64
CA LEU A 366 -86.81 45.46 -19.30
C LEU A 366 -87.34 46.90 -19.22
N SER A 367 -86.77 47.83 -19.98
CA SER A 367 -87.19 49.24 -19.94
C SER A 367 -87.17 49.87 -21.35
N PRO A 368 -88.17 49.54 -22.20
CA PRO A 368 -88.21 50.03 -23.58
C PRO A 368 -88.23 51.56 -23.67
N GLY A 369 -88.91 52.24 -22.74
CA GLY A 369 -89.02 53.70 -22.67
C GLY A 369 -87.68 54.39 -22.41
N ALA A 370 -86.95 53.99 -21.37
CA ALA A 370 -85.62 54.53 -21.09
C ALA A 370 -84.59 54.18 -22.17
N TYR A 371 -84.71 52.99 -22.77
CA TYR A 371 -83.81 52.56 -23.84
C TYR A 371 -83.93 53.46 -25.07
N HIS A 372 -85.13 53.86 -25.48
CA HIS A 372 -85.28 54.76 -26.63
C HIS A 372 -84.96 56.23 -26.32
N ALA A 373 -84.97 56.64 -25.05
CA ALA A 373 -84.68 58.02 -24.63
C ALA A 373 -83.17 58.36 -24.58
N ILE A 374 -82.30 57.34 -24.46
CA ILE A 374 -80.86 57.53 -24.26
C ILE A 374 -80.10 57.38 -25.59
N PRO A 375 -79.14 58.29 -25.92
CA PRO A 375 -78.32 58.17 -27.13
C PRO A 375 -77.52 56.85 -27.21
N GLY A 376 -77.45 56.25 -28.40
CA GLY A 376 -76.83 54.93 -28.59
C GLY A 376 -75.35 54.82 -28.18
N TRP A 377 -74.57 55.91 -28.25
CA TRP A 377 -73.18 55.91 -27.78
C TRP A 377 -73.06 55.76 -26.25
N LEU A 378 -74.04 56.30 -25.51
CA LEU A 378 -74.13 56.21 -24.05
C LEU A 378 -74.54 54.80 -23.62
N GLN A 379 -75.45 54.17 -24.37
CA GLN A 379 -75.82 52.76 -24.18
C GLN A 379 -74.62 51.83 -24.42
N LEU A 380 -73.83 52.11 -25.46
CA LEU A 380 -72.64 51.34 -25.78
C LEU A 380 -71.59 51.45 -24.66
N ILE A 381 -71.29 52.66 -24.18
CA ILE A 381 -70.37 52.86 -23.04
C ILE A 381 -70.87 52.11 -21.80
N PHE A 382 -72.16 52.21 -21.51
CA PHE A 382 -72.76 51.54 -20.35
C PHE A 382 -72.65 50.01 -20.47
N VAL A 383 -72.99 49.42 -21.61
CA VAL A 383 -72.89 47.98 -21.85
C VAL A 383 -71.44 47.50 -21.78
N LEU A 384 -70.48 48.26 -22.33
CA LEU A 384 -69.06 47.94 -22.24
C LEU A 384 -68.56 47.98 -20.79
N LEU A 385 -68.90 49.03 -20.04
CA LEU A 385 -68.50 49.17 -18.64
C LEU A 385 -69.14 48.08 -17.79
N PHE A 386 -70.43 47.81 -17.97
CA PHE A 386 -71.15 46.78 -17.23
C PHE A 386 -70.60 45.38 -17.53
N SER A 387 -70.46 45.01 -18.80
CA SER A 387 -69.90 43.71 -19.20
C SER A 387 -68.46 43.55 -18.72
N GLY A 388 -67.62 44.57 -18.91
CA GLY A 388 -66.23 44.55 -18.45
C GLY A 388 -66.13 44.40 -16.94
N ASN A 389 -66.99 45.08 -16.19
CA ASN A 389 -67.02 44.99 -14.74
C ASN A 389 -67.55 43.64 -14.24
N ILE A 390 -68.53 43.03 -14.92
CA ILE A 390 -68.98 41.67 -14.59
C ILE A 390 -67.89 40.64 -14.87
N VAL A 391 -67.25 40.67 -16.04
CA VAL A 391 -66.16 39.71 -16.36
C VAL A 391 -65.02 39.86 -15.36
N TYR A 392 -64.63 41.10 -15.04
CA TYR A 392 -63.61 41.37 -14.04
C TYR A 392 -64.02 40.89 -12.64
N CYS A 393 -65.27 41.14 -12.22
CA CYS A 393 -65.81 40.61 -10.96
C CYS A 393 -65.82 39.06 -10.96
N THR A 394 -66.19 38.43 -12.07
CA THR A 394 -66.32 36.96 -12.17
C THR A 394 -64.95 36.30 -12.14
N HIS A 395 -63.95 36.92 -12.78
CA HIS A 395 -62.55 36.51 -12.69
C HIS A 395 -62.01 36.64 -11.26
N LEU A 396 -62.25 37.76 -10.58
CA LEU A 396 -61.87 37.97 -9.16
C LEU A 396 -62.59 37.01 -8.20
N ILE A 397 -63.86 36.68 -8.45
CA ILE A 397 -64.60 35.68 -7.68
C ILE A 397 -63.99 34.28 -7.88
N GLY A 398 -63.65 33.94 -9.12
CA GLY A 398 -62.96 32.69 -9.44
C GLY A 398 -61.62 32.58 -8.71
N GLU A 399 -60.80 33.64 -8.76
CA GLU A 399 -59.52 33.74 -8.07
C GLU A 399 -59.69 33.65 -6.54
N TYR A 400 -60.72 34.31 -5.98
CA TYR A 400 -61.04 34.26 -4.56
C TYR A 400 -61.47 32.86 -4.07
N ILE A 401 -62.21 32.11 -4.90
CA ILE A 401 -62.66 30.75 -4.57
C ILE A 401 -61.48 29.77 -4.63
N GLN A 402 -60.56 29.97 -5.56
CA GLN A 402 -59.41 29.12 -5.80
C GLN A 402 -58.29 29.36 -4.77
N ASP A 403 -57.97 30.63 -4.48
CA ASP A 403 -56.97 31.05 -3.50
C ASP A 403 -57.62 31.79 -2.32
N LYS A 404 -58.25 31.02 -1.42
CA LYS A 404 -59.00 31.51 -0.24
C LYS A 404 -58.23 32.42 0.74
N LYS A 405 -56.96 32.74 0.51
CA LYS A 405 -56.07 33.42 1.47
C LYS A 405 -55.54 34.79 1.04
N ASP A 406 -55.72 35.25 -0.19
CA ASP A 406 -55.18 36.56 -0.58
C ASP A 406 -56.09 37.72 -0.17
N GLU A 407 -55.63 38.47 0.82
CA GLU A 407 -56.28 39.68 1.34
C GLU A 407 -56.42 40.78 0.27
N HIS A 408 -55.53 40.75 -0.73
CA HIS A 408 -55.55 41.66 -1.88
C HIS A 408 -56.75 41.42 -2.80
N VAL A 409 -57.12 40.16 -3.06
CA VAL A 409 -58.25 39.80 -3.93
C VAL A 409 -59.58 40.28 -3.33
N LYS A 410 -59.75 40.19 -2.00
CA LYS A 410 -60.94 40.69 -1.29
C LYS A 410 -61.17 42.19 -1.48
N LYS A 411 -60.11 43.01 -1.41
CA LYS A 411 -60.23 44.47 -1.55
C LYS A 411 -60.60 44.85 -2.98
N HIS A 412 -59.98 44.24 -3.99
CA HIS A 412 -60.31 44.50 -5.40
C HIS A 412 -61.72 44.03 -5.76
N LEU A 413 -62.17 42.89 -5.23
CA LEU A 413 -63.53 42.40 -5.40
C LEU A 413 -64.56 43.38 -4.81
N LEU A 414 -64.32 43.87 -3.58
CA LEU A 414 -65.23 44.83 -2.93
C LEU A 414 -65.29 46.16 -3.70
N ILE A 415 -64.14 46.67 -4.18
CA ILE A 415 -64.07 47.87 -5.00
C ILE A 415 -64.81 47.69 -6.33
N SER A 416 -64.71 46.53 -6.98
CA SER A 416 -65.39 46.27 -8.25
C SER A 416 -66.90 46.09 -8.10
N LEU A 417 -67.37 45.60 -6.95
CA LEU A 417 -68.80 45.37 -6.68
C LEU A 417 -69.59 46.68 -6.48
N ILE A 418 -68.92 47.76 -6.05
CA ILE A 418 -69.50 49.09 -5.87
C ILE A 418 -70.05 49.67 -7.19
N PRO A 419 -69.24 49.86 -8.26
CA PRO A 419 -69.74 50.39 -9.54
C PRO A 419 -70.80 49.47 -10.17
N LEU A 420 -70.70 48.15 -10.01
CA LEU A 420 -71.72 47.22 -10.47
C LEU A 420 -73.08 47.48 -9.77
N SER A 421 -73.04 47.68 -8.45
CA SER A 421 -74.23 48.02 -7.66
C SER A 421 -74.83 49.36 -8.07
N VAL A 422 -73.98 50.36 -8.36
CA VAL A 422 -74.42 51.68 -8.86
C VAL A 422 -75.08 51.55 -10.24
N LEU A 423 -74.48 50.81 -11.16
CA LEU A 423 -75.03 50.60 -12.51
C LEU A 423 -76.39 49.88 -12.46
N LEU A 424 -76.54 48.86 -11.62
CA LEU A 424 -77.82 48.17 -11.40
C LEU A 424 -78.89 49.11 -10.81
N LEU A 425 -78.50 49.96 -9.85
CA LEU A 425 -79.40 50.92 -9.22
C LEU A 425 -79.89 51.96 -10.24
N VAL A 426 -79.02 52.42 -11.15
CA VAL A 426 -79.40 53.31 -12.25
C VAL A 426 -80.41 52.65 -13.18
N ILE A 427 -80.23 51.38 -13.55
CA ILE A 427 -81.20 50.65 -14.39
C ILE A 427 -82.54 50.53 -13.67
N LEU A 428 -82.55 50.13 -12.39
CA LEU A 428 -83.77 49.99 -11.59
C LEU A 428 -84.54 51.30 -11.45
N VAL A 429 -83.84 52.39 -11.10
CA VAL A 429 -84.45 53.72 -10.95
C VAL A 429 -84.95 54.24 -12.31
N SER A 430 -84.18 54.05 -13.38
CA SER A 430 -84.60 54.42 -14.73
C SER A 430 -85.82 53.61 -15.19
N SER A 431 -85.86 52.31 -14.91
CA SER A 431 -87.02 51.47 -15.19
C SER A 431 -88.26 51.88 -14.39
N PHE A 432 -88.10 52.42 -13.18
CA PHE A 432 -89.24 52.88 -12.37
C PHE A 432 -89.73 54.28 -12.78
N LEU A 433 -88.82 55.17 -13.19
CA LEU A 433 -89.14 56.54 -13.62
C LEU A 433 -89.71 56.61 -15.03
N PHE A 434 -89.28 55.73 -15.94
CA PHE A 434 -89.70 55.70 -17.34
C PHE A 434 -90.57 54.48 -17.70
N GLY A 435 -90.96 53.68 -16.70
CA GLY A 435 -91.75 52.45 -16.86
C GLY A 435 -93.25 52.59 -16.68
N ASN A 436 -93.80 53.81 -16.71
CA ASN A 436 -95.22 54.05 -16.94
C ASN A 436 -95.46 54.54 -18.37
#